data_AF-A0A0A9GRT2-F1
#
_entry.id   AF-A0A0A9GRT2-F1
#
_cell.length_a   1.000
_cell.length_b   1.000
_cell.length_c   1.000
_cell.angle_alpha   90.00
_cell.angle_beta   90.00
_cell.angle_gamma   90.00
#
_symmetry.space_group_name_H-M   'P 1'
#
loop_
_entity.id
_entity.type
_entity.pdbx_description
1 polymer ?
#
loop_
_entity_poly.entity_id
_entity_poly.type
_entity_poly.pdbx_seq_one_letter_code
_entity_poly.pdbx_strand_id
1 'polypeptide(L)'
;MEGQGSNTPFSGAGAGATALTTSSAANGLQKGDREAPIDAEIARVNKLPSCSSYAIHRMKVLNKLCHLMSMKRTTSQDEELELLFSSLSI
;
A
#
# COMPACT_ATOMS: atom_id res chain seq x y z
N MET A 1 -26.17 -31.98 -41.83
CA MET A 1 -25.52 -30.75 -41.32
C MET A 1 -25.09 -31.05 -39.89
N GLU A 2 -23.90 -31.63 -39.76
CA GLU A 2 -23.21 -31.90 -38.51
C GLU A 2 -22.38 -30.62 -38.24
N GLY A 3 -22.53 -29.88 -37.15
CA GLY A 3 -22.34 -30.30 -35.77
C GLY A 3 -20.94 -29.84 -35.33
N GLN A 4 -20.82 -28.68 -34.69
CA GLN A 4 -19.72 -28.32 -33.77
C GLN A 4 -19.94 -26.94 -33.14
N GLY A 5 -20.46 -26.94 -31.91
CA GLY A 5 -20.30 -25.84 -30.97
C GLY A 5 -19.02 -26.08 -30.16
N SER A 6 -18.10 -25.13 -30.19
CA SER A 6 -16.86 -25.18 -29.40
C SER A 6 -17.00 -24.32 -28.14
N ASN A 7 -17.51 -24.92 -27.07
CA ASN A 7 -17.32 -24.40 -25.71
C ASN A 7 -16.04 -25.01 -25.14
N THR A 8 -14.96 -24.23 -25.08
CA THR A 8 -13.75 -24.62 -24.33
C THR A 8 -13.80 -24.02 -22.92
N PRO A 9 -13.93 -24.84 -21.86
CA PRO A 9 -13.74 -24.38 -20.49
C PRO A 9 -12.24 -24.33 -20.19
N PHE A 10 -11.71 -23.16 -19.82
CA PHE A 10 -10.36 -23.05 -19.26
C PHE A 10 -10.38 -23.61 -17.83
N SER A 11 -10.09 -24.91 -17.71
CA SER A 11 -9.77 -25.55 -16.44
C SER A 11 -8.29 -25.28 -16.12
N GLY A 12 -8.05 -24.35 -15.22
CA GLY A 12 -6.75 -24.11 -14.60
C GLY A 12 -6.87 -24.23 -13.09
N ALA A 13 -6.95 -25.47 -12.59
CA ALA A 13 -6.80 -25.77 -11.18
C ALA A 13 -5.30 -25.69 -10.80
N GLY A 14 -4.94 -24.68 -10.02
CA GLY A 14 -3.64 -24.55 -9.37
C GLY A 14 -3.85 -24.17 -7.92
N ALA A 15 -3.71 -25.15 -7.04
CA ALA A 15 -3.79 -24.99 -5.59
C ALA A 15 -2.69 -24.02 -5.10
N GLY A 16 -3.11 -23.03 -4.32
CA GLY A 16 -2.22 -22.12 -3.61
C GLY A 16 -2.98 -21.47 -2.47
N ALA A 17 -3.08 -22.20 -1.35
CA ALA A 17 -3.54 -21.66 -0.09
C ALA A 17 -2.57 -20.56 0.36
N THR A 18 -2.87 -19.29 0.08
CA THR A 18 -2.24 -18.18 0.79
C THR A 18 -3.12 -17.85 1.98
N ALA A 19 -2.80 -18.53 3.09
CA ALA A 19 -3.11 -18.06 4.42
C ALA A 19 -2.68 -16.59 4.53
N LEU A 20 -3.64 -15.66 4.62
CA LEU A 20 -3.33 -14.31 5.07
C LEU A 20 -3.22 -14.38 6.59
N THR A 21 -2.04 -14.82 7.04
CA THR A 21 -1.62 -14.74 8.43
C THR A 21 -1.60 -13.27 8.85
N THR A 22 -2.51 -12.92 9.74
CA THR A 22 -2.41 -11.76 10.62
C THR A 22 -1.01 -11.69 11.20
N SER A 23 -0.25 -10.68 10.79
CA SER A 23 1.03 -10.34 11.40
C SER A 23 0.92 -8.98 12.05
N SER A 24 0.18 -8.97 13.16
CA SER A 24 0.39 -8.01 14.24
C SER A 24 1.79 -8.23 14.79
N ALA A 25 2.77 -7.51 14.27
CA ALA A 25 4.11 -7.45 14.81
C ALA A 25 4.45 -5.97 15.05
N ALA A 26 4.03 -5.47 16.21
CA ALA A 26 4.59 -4.29 16.82
C ALA A 26 6.06 -4.59 17.15
N ASN A 27 6.96 -4.26 16.22
CA ASN A 27 8.39 -4.19 16.48
C ASN A 27 8.95 -3.00 15.73
N GLY A 28 9.75 -2.20 16.44
CA GLY A 28 10.19 -0.86 16.02
C GLY A 28 10.73 -0.84 14.59
N LEU A 29 9.89 -0.35 13.68
CA LEU A 29 10.22 -0.18 12.28
C LEU A 29 11.34 0.87 12.17
N GLN A 30 12.56 0.40 11.91
CA GLN A 30 13.72 1.24 11.67
C GLN A 30 13.35 2.27 10.60
N LYS A 31 13.84 3.50 10.75
CA LYS A 31 13.46 4.65 9.90
C LYS A 31 13.53 4.36 8.39
N GLY A 32 14.38 3.43 7.95
CA GLY A 32 14.49 2.99 6.54
C GLY A 32 13.37 2.06 6.05
N ASP A 33 12.78 1.23 6.91
CA ASP A 33 11.70 0.30 6.50
C ASP A 33 10.37 1.04 6.24
N ARG A 34 10.21 2.26 6.78
CA ARG A 34 9.01 3.09 6.55
C ARG A 34 8.97 3.69 5.15
N GLU A 35 10.13 4.00 4.59
CA GLU A 35 10.25 4.71 3.31
C GLU A 35 10.22 3.74 2.12
N ALA A 36 10.72 2.52 2.27
CA ALA A 36 10.79 1.54 1.18
C ALA A 36 9.43 1.25 0.50
N PRO A 37 8.31 1.11 1.23
CA PRO A 37 6.99 0.95 0.63
C PRO A 37 6.52 2.20 -0.14
N ILE A 38 6.91 3.40 0.31
CA ILE A 38 6.56 4.67 -0.32
C ILE A 38 7.32 4.80 -1.65
N ASP A 39 8.62 4.50 -1.64
CA ASP A 39 9.46 4.54 -2.84
C ASP A 39 9.01 3.55 -3.91
N ALA A 40 8.66 2.32 -3.50
CA ALA A 40 8.11 1.32 -4.41
C ALA A 40 6.80 1.80 -5.07
N GLU A 41 5.95 2.48 -4.30
CA GLU A 41 4.69 3.02 -4.78
C GLU A 41 4.90 4.23 -5.71
N ILE A 42 5.85 5.13 -5.40
CA ILE A 42 6.24 6.23 -6.28
C ILE A 42 6.73 5.67 -7.63
N ALA A 43 7.60 4.66 -7.61
CA ALA A 43 8.09 4.00 -8.82
C ALA A 43 6.97 3.36 -9.63
N ARG A 44 5.95 2.80 -8.96
CA ARG A 44 4.77 2.24 -9.62
C ARG A 44 3.90 3.33 -10.26
N VAL A 45 3.64 4.43 -9.55
CA VAL A 45 2.82 5.54 -10.05
C VAL A 45 3.50 6.26 -11.21
N ASN A 46 4.82 6.38 -11.20
CA ASN A 46 5.59 6.97 -12.31
C ASN A 46 5.50 6.17 -13.62
N LYS A 47 5.10 4.90 -13.57
CA LYS A 47 4.83 4.06 -14.76
C LYS A 47 3.43 4.26 -15.33
N LEU A 48 2.56 5.00 -14.64
CA LEU A 48 1.21 5.28 -15.09
C LEU A 48 1.18 6.50 -16.03
N PRO A 49 0.16 6.63 -16.89
CA PRO A 49 -0.06 7.86 -17.65
C PRO A 49 -0.18 9.07 -16.72
N SER A 50 0.67 10.08 -16.94
CA SER A 50 0.84 11.25 -16.06
C SER A 50 -0.41 12.12 -15.95
N CYS A 51 -1.29 12.09 -16.95
CA CYS A 51 -2.55 12.82 -16.99
C CYS A 51 -3.74 12.06 -16.40
N SER A 52 -3.54 10.84 -15.88
CA SER A 52 -4.62 10.12 -15.21
C SER A 52 -4.92 10.74 -13.84
N SER A 53 -6.22 10.95 -13.56
CA SER A 53 -6.69 11.53 -12.28
C SER A 53 -6.12 10.78 -11.07
N TYR A 54 -6.09 9.45 -11.15
CA TYR A 54 -5.49 8.61 -10.10
C TYR A 54 -3.99 8.89 -9.90
N ALA A 55 -3.18 8.94 -10.96
CA ALA A 55 -1.73 9.18 -10.83
C ALA A 55 -1.44 10.55 -10.22
N ILE A 56 -2.17 11.59 -10.67
CA ILE A 56 -2.05 12.95 -10.14
C ILE A 56 -2.39 12.98 -8.66
N HIS A 57 -3.54 12.42 -8.28
CA HIS A 57 -3.98 12.41 -6.89
C HIS A 57 -3.03 11.59 -6.01
N ARG A 58 -2.66 10.40 -6.45
CA ARG A 58 -1.79 9.49 -5.71
C ARG A 58 -0.42 10.11 -5.45
N MET A 59 0.16 10.76 -6.45
CA MET A 59 1.44 11.45 -6.31
C MET A 59 1.38 12.57 -5.26
N LYS A 60 0.26 13.33 -5.18
CA LYS A 60 0.06 14.34 -4.13
C LYS A 60 0.06 13.73 -2.73
N VAL A 61 -0.61 12.59 -2.55
CA VAL A 61 -0.65 11.88 -1.26
C VAL A 61 0.75 11.38 -0.90
N LEU A 62 1.47 10.75 -1.83
CA LEU A 62 2.83 10.26 -1.61
C LEU A 62 3.78 11.39 -1.22
N ASN A 63 3.74 12.52 -1.93
CA ASN A 63 4.53 13.69 -1.58
C ASN A 63 4.23 14.21 -0.17
N LYS A 64 2.96 14.18 0.25
CA LYS A 64 2.59 14.57 1.61
C LYS A 64 3.14 13.58 2.64
N LEU A 65 3.09 12.27 2.36
CA LEU A 65 3.67 11.25 3.23
C LEU A 65 5.19 11.42 3.37
N CYS A 66 5.93 11.57 2.28
CA CYS A 66 7.38 11.80 2.32
C CYS A 66 7.73 13.06 3.13
N HIS A 67 6.96 14.14 2.95
CA HIS A 67 7.15 15.35 3.73
C HIS A 67 6.95 15.09 5.23
N LEU A 68 5.86 14.42 5.61
CA LEU A 68 5.59 14.09 7.02
C LEU A 68 6.66 13.18 7.64
N MET A 69 7.24 12.26 6.88
CA MET A 69 8.33 11.40 7.36
C MET A 69 9.68 12.12 7.48
N SER A 70 9.91 13.15 6.66
CA SER A 70 11.10 14.00 6.70
C SER A 70 11.09 14.99 7.87
N MET A 71 9.90 15.36 8.36
CA MET A 71 9.76 16.28 9.49
C MET A 71 10.39 15.69 10.76
N LYS A 72 11.27 16.47 11.39
CA LYS A 72 11.79 16.15 12.72
C LYS A 72 10.74 16.53 13.77
N ARG A 73 10.10 15.53 14.37
CA ARG A 73 9.16 15.73 15.49
C ARG A 73 9.90 15.84 16.81
N THR A 74 9.33 16.62 17.73
CA THR A 74 9.78 16.65 19.12
C THR A 74 9.15 15.50 19.90
N THR A 75 9.75 15.11 21.02
CA THR A 75 9.22 14.02 21.86
C THR A 75 7.77 14.25 22.29
N SER A 76 7.43 15.48 22.72
CA SER A 76 6.06 15.83 23.11
C SER A 76 5.06 15.74 21.95
N GLN A 77 5.44 16.07 20.72
CA GLN A 77 4.57 15.89 19.56
C GLN A 77 4.31 14.41 19.26
N ASP A 78 5.31 13.55 19.44
CA ASP A 78 5.15 12.11 19.25
C ASP A 78 4.20 11.51 20.29
N GLU A 79 4.30 11.93 21.55
CA GLU A 79 3.40 11.53 22.64
C GLU A 79 1.95 11.99 22.40
N GLU A 80 1.74 13.25 22.00
CA GLU A 80 0.40 13.77 21.67
C GLU A 80 -0.24 13.03 20.49
N LEU A 81 0.55 12.70 19.46
CA LEU A 81 0.08 11.93 18.32
C LEU A 81 -0.28 10.49 18.70
N GLU A 82 0.53 9.84 19.54
CA GLU A 82 0.23 8.49 20.05
C GLU A 82 -1.06 8.48 20.88
N LEU A 83 -1.27 9.49 21.73
CA LEU A 83 -2.50 9.64 22.49
C LEU A 83 -3.71 9.87 21.58
N LEU A 84 -3.58 10.75 20.58
CA LEU A 84 -4.63 11.00 19.60
C LEU A 84 -5.01 9.71 18.86
N PHE A 85 -4.05 8.95 18.36
CA PHE A 85 -4.33 7.69 17.66
C PHE A 85 -4.90 6.62 18.57
N SER A 86 -4.49 6.57 19.84
CA SER A 86 -5.08 5.68 20.84
C SER A 86 -6.56 5.99 21.07
N SER A 87 -6.96 7.27 20.99
CA SER A 87 -8.38 7.68 21.09
C SER A 87 -9.19 7.38 19.82
N LEU A 88 -8.54 7.26 18.66
CA LEU A 88 -9.17 7.01 17.37
C LEU A 88 -9.24 5.53 17.00
N SER A 89 -8.59 4.66 17.78
CA SER A 89 -8.63 3.20 17.66
C SER A 89 -10.05 2.68 17.92
N ILE A 90 -10.86 2.57 16.85
CA ILE A 90 -12.17 1.89 16.82
C ILE A 90 -12.08 0.46 16.32
#